data_AF-A0A7J0DEF1-F1
#
_entry.id   AF-A0A7J0DEF1-F1
#
_cell.length_a   1.000
_cell.length_b   1.000
_cell.length_c   1.000
_cell.angle_alpha   90.00
_cell.angle_beta   90.00
_cell.angle_gamma   90.00
#
_symmetry.space_group_name_H-M   'P 1'
#
loop_
_entity.id
_entity.type
_entity.pdbx_description
1 polymer ?
#
loop_
_entity_poly.entity_id
_entity_poly.type
_entity_poly.pdbx_seq_one_letter_code
_entity_poly.pdbx_strand_id
1 'polypeptide(L)'
;MASLHESLTKFKKQQEKCQTTLTSIAAKAASSRATTNQKATTAIASSSINTKSPAPAVKFSNDTERLQHINSIRKAPVGAQIKRVIDLLLETRKAFTPEQINEACYVDMNANKAVFDSMRKNPKVSYDGKCFSYKSKHDLKDKSQLLVLIRKFPEGIAVIDLKDAYPNVIDDLQARQFLSRPQVQVRKPQELEFDFLLFF
;
A
#
# COMPACT_ATOMS: atom_id res chain seq x y z
N MET A 1 -16.65 40.58 -16.88
CA MET A 1 -17.75 39.94 -16.12
C MET A 1 -18.42 38.75 -16.84
N ALA A 2 -17.87 38.21 -17.94
CA ALA A 2 -18.51 37.12 -18.70
C ALA A 2 -18.30 35.70 -18.12
N SER A 3 -17.17 35.45 -17.43
CA SER A 3 -16.82 34.09 -16.96
C SER A 3 -17.65 33.58 -15.77
N LEU A 4 -18.12 34.49 -14.91
CA LEU A 4 -18.95 34.13 -13.76
C LEU A 4 -20.35 33.67 -14.22
N HIS A 5 -20.93 34.40 -15.17
CA HIS A 5 -22.26 34.09 -15.71
C HIS A 5 -22.26 32.75 -16.45
N GLU A 6 -21.22 32.47 -17.23
CA GLU A 6 -21.06 31.18 -17.90
C GLU A 6 -20.93 30.03 -16.89
N SER A 7 -20.17 30.22 -15.82
CA SER A 7 -20.00 29.23 -14.75
C SER A 7 -21.31 28.94 -14.01
N LEU A 8 -22.09 29.99 -13.70
CA LEU A 8 -23.42 29.87 -13.08
C LEU A 8 -24.39 29.10 -13.98
N THR A 9 -24.35 29.37 -15.29
CA THR A 9 -25.23 28.72 -16.27
C THR A 9 -24.89 27.23 -16.40
N LYS A 10 -23.59 26.89 -16.45
CA LYS A 10 -23.12 25.50 -16.46
C LYS A 10 -23.51 24.76 -15.18
N PHE A 11 -23.36 25.39 -14.03
CA PHE A 11 -23.75 24.82 -12.73
C PHE A 11 -25.25 24.54 -12.65
N LYS A 12 -26.09 25.50 -13.05
CA LYS A 12 -27.56 25.33 -13.06
C LYS A 12 -27.99 24.21 -14.01
N LYS A 13 -27.37 24.13 -15.20
CA LYS A 13 -27.60 23.03 -16.15
C LYS A 13 -27.17 21.67 -15.60
N GLN A 14 -26.10 21.61 -14.81
CA GLN A 14 -25.67 20.39 -14.13
C GLN A 14 -26.70 19.97 -13.07
N GLN A 15 -27.20 20.93 -12.28
CA GLN A 15 -28.19 20.69 -11.24
C GLN A 15 -29.50 20.10 -11.80
N GLU A 16 -30.01 20.66 -12.90
CA GLU A 16 -31.24 20.19 -13.56
C GLU A 16 -31.10 18.76 -14.11
N LYS A 17 -29.92 18.41 -14.67
CA LYS A 17 -29.61 17.05 -15.12
C LYS A 17 -29.62 16.04 -13.98
N CYS A 18 -29.10 16.41 -12.81
CA CYS A 18 -29.13 15.54 -11.64
C CYS A 18 -30.57 15.34 -11.14
N GLN A 19 -31.37 16.40 -11.09
CA GLN A 19 -32.76 16.34 -10.64
C GLN A 19 -33.61 15.45 -11.54
N THR A 20 -33.50 15.64 -12.86
CA THR A 20 -34.23 14.84 -13.87
C THR A 20 -33.84 13.35 -13.82
N THR A 21 -32.56 13.05 -13.59
CA THR A 21 -32.09 11.68 -13.42
C THR A 21 -32.72 11.01 -12.18
N LEU A 22 -32.73 11.71 -11.03
CA LEU A 22 -33.34 11.19 -9.80
C LEU A 22 -34.85 10.98 -9.92
N THR A 23 -35.56 11.92 -10.57
CA THR A 23 -37.01 11.77 -10.84
C THR A 23 -37.28 10.58 -11.76
N SER A 24 -36.44 10.33 -12.77
CA SER A 24 -36.60 9.17 -13.66
C SER A 24 -36.39 7.83 -12.94
N ILE A 25 -35.47 7.78 -11.98
CA ILE A 25 -35.20 6.59 -11.17
C ILE A 25 -36.37 6.34 -10.20
N ALA A 26 -36.90 7.38 -9.57
CA ALA A 26 -38.07 7.28 -8.69
C ALA A 26 -39.32 6.83 -9.47
N ALA A 27 -39.55 7.37 -10.67
CA ALA A 27 -40.68 6.97 -11.53
C ALA A 27 -40.56 5.50 -11.99
N LYS A 28 -39.35 5.04 -12.32
CA LYS A 28 -39.10 3.62 -12.66
C LYS A 28 -39.30 2.68 -11.47
N ALA A 29 -38.97 3.11 -10.24
CA ALA A 29 -39.24 2.33 -9.04
C ALA A 29 -40.75 2.23 -8.73
N ALA A 30 -41.51 3.30 -8.93
CA ALA A 30 -42.96 3.33 -8.69
C ALA A 30 -43.77 2.51 -9.71
N SER A 31 -43.31 2.41 -10.95
CA SER A 31 -44.01 1.66 -12.01
C SER A 31 -43.84 0.13 -11.94
N SER A 32 -43.04 -0.38 -10.99
CA SER A 32 -42.79 -1.83 -10.84
C SER A 32 -43.67 -2.52 -9.78
N ARG A 33 -44.70 -1.85 -9.25
CA ARG A 33 -45.62 -2.44 -8.26
C ARG A 33 -47.09 -2.41 -8.70
N ALA A 34 -47.39 -3.15 -9.77
CA ALA A 34 -48.74 -3.57 -10.07
C ALA A 34 -48.71 -4.98 -10.64
N THR A 35 -48.78 -5.99 -9.75
CA THR A 35 -49.62 -7.20 -9.87
C THR A 35 -49.31 -8.18 -8.75
N THR A 36 -50.37 -8.57 -8.02
CA THR A 36 -50.64 -9.88 -7.39
C THR A 36 -50.90 -9.88 -5.88
N ASN A 37 -52.20 -9.81 -5.59
CA ASN A 37 -53.01 -10.54 -4.61
C ASN A 37 -52.75 -10.48 -3.09
N GLN A 38 -53.83 -10.06 -2.43
CA GLN A 38 -54.12 -10.10 -1.02
C GLN A 38 -54.42 -11.53 -0.53
N LYS A 39 -53.93 -11.90 0.66
CA LYS A 39 -54.70 -12.66 1.65
C LYS A 39 -54.13 -12.44 3.04
N ALA A 40 -54.98 -11.99 3.95
CA ALA A 40 -54.69 -11.73 5.36
C ALA A 40 -54.66 -13.03 6.18
N THR A 41 -53.77 -13.11 7.17
CA THR A 41 -54.02 -13.84 8.43
C THR A 41 -53.19 -13.21 9.56
N THR A 42 -53.89 -12.89 10.65
CA THR A 42 -53.39 -12.49 11.97
C THR A 42 -52.62 -13.61 12.66
N ALA A 43 -51.56 -13.28 13.40
CA ALA A 43 -51.35 -13.65 14.82
C ALA A 43 -49.87 -13.65 15.28
N ILE A 44 -49.68 -13.01 16.45
CA ILE A 44 -48.69 -13.27 17.52
C ILE A 44 -47.30 -12.62 17.43
N ALA A 45 -47.02 -11.95 18.53
CA ALA A 45 -45.83 -11.22 18.92
C ALA A 45 -44.54 -12.02 18.89
N SER A 46 -43.46 -11.34 18.49
CA SER A 46 -42.15 -11.41 19.14
C SER A 46 -41.36 -10.15 18.74
N SER A 47 -41.17 -9.26 19.70
CA SER A 47 -40.39 -8.04 19.57
C SER A 47 -38.92 -8.37 19.28
N SER A 48 -38.51 -8.19 18.04
CA SER A 48 -37.10 -8.10 17.64
C SER A 48 -36.96 -6.97 16.64
N ILE A 49 -36.56 -5.80 17.12
CA ILE A 49 -36.08 -4.71 16.27
C ILE A 49 -34.57 -4.59 16.46
N ASN A 50 -33.87 -5.31 15.58
CA ASN A 50 -32.56 -4.94 15.14
C ASN A 50 -32.63 -3.65 14.30
N THR A 51 -31.51 -2.95 14.22
CA THR A 51 -31.16 -1.88 13.26
C THR A 51 -31.66 -0.47 13.57
N LYS A 52 -30.73 0.43 13.91
CA LYS A 52 -29.99 1.21 12.90
C LYS A 52 -29.24 2.34 13.61
N SER A 53 -27.99 2.08 13.98
CA SER A 53 -27.05 3.16 14.30
C SER A 53 -27.03 4.15 13.12
N PRO A 54 -27.06 5.47 13.36
CA PRO A 54 -26.98 6.44 12.28
C PRO A 54 -25.67 6.20 11.54
N ALA A 55 -25.76 5.88 10.25
CA ALA A 55 -24.59 5.87 9.40
C ALA A 55 -23.90 7.24 9.54
N PRO A 56 -22.58 7.29 9.81
CA PRO A 56 -21.89 8.56 9.94
C PRO A 56 -22.11 9.35 8.66
N ALA A 57 -22.53 10.61 8.82
CA ALA A 57 -22.75 11.52 7.70
C ALA A 57 -21.50 11.53 6.80
N VAL A 58 -21.63 10.90 5.64
CA VAL A 58 -20.55 10.73 4.68
C VAL A 58 -20.19 12.12 4.15
N LYS A 59 -19.07 12.67 4.63
CA LYS A 59 -18.49 13.90 4.11
C LYS A 59 -17.94 13.60 2.72
N PHE A 60 -18.80 13.74 1.70
CA PHE A 60 -18.53 13.43 0.28
C PHE A 60 -17.21 13.97 -0.28
N SER A 61 -16.67 15.07 0.26
CA SER A 61 -15.39 15.62 -0.16
C SER A 61 -14.20 14.69 0.14
N ASN A 62 -14.20 14.01 1.29
CA ASN A 62 -13.08 13.13 1.66
C ASN A 62 -13.06 11.84 0.82
N ASP A 63 -14.23 11.28 0.53
CA ASP A 63 -14.32 10.05 -0.26
C ASP A 63 -13.90 10.26 -1.72
N THR A 64 -14.19 11.43 -2.29
CA THR A 64 -13.78 11.73 -3.67
C THR A 64 -12.25 11.76 -3.78
N GLU A 65 -11.56 12.41 -2.85
CA GLU A 65 -10.10 12.49 -2.82
C GLU A 65 -9.44 11.12 -2.56
N ARG A 66 -9.97 10.33 -1.61
CA ARG A 66 -9.50 8.95 -1.38
C ARG A 66 -9.64 8.09 -2.63
N LEU A 67 -10.80 8.12 -3.28
CA LEU A 67 -11.04 7.33 -4.49
C LEU A 67 -10.14 7.77 -5.65
N GLN A 68 -9.89 9.07 -5.80
CA GLN A 68 -8.95 9.59 -6.80
C GLN A 68 -7.52 9.14 -6.51
N HIS A 69 -7.08 9.15 -5.25
CA HIS A 69 -5.76 8.67 -4.86
C HIS A 69 -5.60 7.17 -5.18
N ILE A 70 -6.60 6.36 -4.82
CA ILE A 70 -6.64 4.92 -5.13
C ILE A 70 -6.58 4.69 -6.65
N ASN A 71 -7.39 5.42 -7.41
CA ASN A 71 -7.40 5.29 -8.87
C ASN A 71 -6.05 5.67 -9.47
N SER A 72 -5.43 6.73 -8.96
CA SER A 72 -4.11 7.19 -9.40
C SER A 72 -3.04 6.14 -9.14
N ILE A 73 -3.08 5.46 -8.00
CA ILE A 73 -2.16 4.35 -7.69
C ILE A 73 -2.38 3.17 -8.65
N ARG A 74 -3.64 2.76 -8.87
CA ARG A 74 -3.95 1.62 -9.74
C ARG A 74 -3.65 1.88 -11.21
N LYS A 75 -3.72 3.13 -11.65
CA LYS A 75 -3.32 3.57 -12.99
C LYS A 75 -1.82 3.86 -13.12
N ALA A 76 -1.08 3.87 -12.02
CA ALA A 76 0.36 4.08 -12.06
C ALA A 76 1.04 2.96 -12.86
N PRO A 77 2.19 3.24 -13.50
CA PRO A 77 2.93 2.21 -14.21
C PRO A 77 3.32 1.07 -13.27
N VAL A 78 3.44 -0.14 -13.82
CA VAL A 78 3.74 -1.38 -13.07
C VAL A 78 4.94 -1.21 -12.13
N GLY A 79 6.02 -0.56 -12.60
CA GLY A 79 7.20 -0.29 -11.78
C GLY A 79 6.94 0.58 -10.54
N ALA A 80 6.04 1.57 -10.65
CA ALA A 80 5.67 2.41 -9.51
C ALA A 80 4.84 1.66 -8.47
N GLN A 81 3.93 0.79 -8.92
CA GLN A 81 3.17 -0.08 -8.02
C GLN A 81 4.11 -1.05 -7.28
N ILE A 82 5.02 -1.70 -8.00
CA ILE A 82 6.05 -2.60 -7.43
C ILE A 82 6.88 -1.88 -6.37
N LYS A 83 7.41 -0.69 -6.70
CA LYS A 83 8.23 0.10 -5.77
C LYS A 83 7.48 0.35 -4.47
N ARG A 84 6.21 0.79 -4.55
CA ARG A 84 5.38 1.09 -3.38
C ARG A 84 5.17 -0.14 -2.48
N VAL A 85 4.99 -1.32 -3.08
CA VAL A 85 4.89 -2.56 -2.32
C VAL A 85 6.22 -2.93 -1.67
N ILE A 86 7.35 -2.77 -2.37
CA ILE A 86 8.68 -3.04 -1.80
C ILE A 86 8.97 -2.10 -0.63
N ASP A 87 8.65 -0.81 -0.76
CA ASP A 87 8.83 0.17 0.31
C ASP A 87 8.01 -0.23 1.56
N LEU A 88 6.76 -0.68 1.37
CA LEU A 88 5.93 -1.22 2.47
C LEU A 88 6.58 -2.43 3.13
N LEU A 89 7.06 -3.41 2.36
CA LEU A 89 7.68 -4.63 2.88
C LEU A 89 9.00 -4.33 3.61
N LEU A 90 9.77 -3.35 3.12
CA LEU A 90 11.01 -2.89 3.72
C LEU A 90 10.77 -2.22 5.08
N GLU A 91 9.77 -1.34 5.16
CA GLU A 91 9.44 -0.60 6.38
C GLU A 91 8.87 -1.52 7.47
N THR A 92 7.97 -2.42 7.08
CA THR A 92 7.26 -3.30 8.02
C THR A 92 8.05 -4.56 8.39
N ARG A 93 9.00 -4.99 7.55
CA ARG A 93 9.78 -6.23 7.70
C ARG A 93 8.92 -7.49 7.90
N LYS A 94 7.67 -7.46 7.42
CA LYS A 94 6.69 -8.53 7.58
C LYS A 94 6.29 -9.11 6.23
N ALA A 95 5.78 -10.33 6.25
CA ALA A 95 5.20 -10.96 5.07
C ALA A 95 3.74 -10.52 4.91
N PHE A 96 3.34 -10.10 3.72
CA PHE A 96 1.98 -9.67 3.41
C PHE A 96 1.35 -10.51 2.31
N THR A 97 0.04 -10.74 2.41
CA THR A 97 -0.73 -11.34 1.31
C THR A 97 -1.07 -10.28 0.25
N PRO A 98 -1.39 -10.68 -1.00
CA PRO A 98 -1.87 -9.76 -2.04
C PRO A 98 -3.04 -8.89 -1.58
N GLU A 99 -3.94 -9.44 -0.76
CA GLU A 99 -5.11 -8.76 -0.22
C GLU A 99 -4.70 -7.68 0.78
N GLN A 100 -3.79 -8.00 1.70
CA GLN A 100 -3.28 -7.03 2.67
C GLN A 100 -2.48 -5.91 1.99
N ILE A 101 -1.76 -6.22 0.91
CA ILE A 101 -1.06 -5.22 0.10
C ILE A 101 -2.04 -4.26 -0.57
N ASN A 102 -3.18 -4.76 -1.06
CA ASN A 102 -4.24 -3.92 -1.62
C ASN A 102 -4.87 -3.04 -0.54
N GLU A 103 -5.03 -3.52 0.70
CA GLU A 103 -5.55 -2.71 1.80
C GLU A 103 -4.55 -1.62 2.23
N ALA A 104 -3.26 -1.96 2.34
CA ALA A 104 -2.23 -1.03 2.83
C ALA A 104 -1.78 -0.02 1.77
N CYS A 105 -1.64 -0.46 0.51
CA CYS A 105 -1.03 0.32 -0.56
C CYS A 105 -1.96 0.57 -1.76
N TYR A 106 -3.19 0.04 -1.76
CA TYR A 106 -4.16 0.17 -2.86
C TYR A 106 -3.71 -0.43 -4.19
N VAL A 107 -2.65 -1.26 -4.16
CA VAL A 107 -2.12 -2.00 -5.31
C VAL A 107 -2.83 -3.34 -5.40
N ASP A 108 -3.60 -3.54 -6.46
CA ASP A 108 -4.34 -4.79 -6.70
C ASP A 108 -3.50 -5.75 -7.55
N MET A 109 -2.78 -6.64 -6.87
CA MET A 109 -1.92 -7.65 -7.51
C MET A 109 -2.73 -8.80 -8.14
N ASN A 110 -3.96 -9.02 -7.68
CA ASN A 110 -4.83 -10.09 -8.19
C ASN A 110 -5.44 -9.67 -9.54
N ALA A 111 -5.85 -8.42 -9.67
CA ALA A 111 -6.32 -7.86 -10.93
C ALA A 111 -5.19 -7.65 -11.94
N ASN A 112 -3.99 -7.27 -11.49
CA ASN A 112 -2.85 -6.98 -12.36
C ASN A 112 -1.76 -8.07 -12.28
N LYS A 113 -1.89 -9.09 -13.14
CA LYS A 113 -0.92 -10.20 -13.25
C LYS A 113 0.51 -9.74 -13.54
N ALA A 114 0.69 -8.64 -14.27
CA ALA A 114 2.02 -8.13 -14.60
C ALA A 114 2.77 -7.64 -13.34
N VAL A 115 2.06 -7.01 -12.40
CA VAL A 115 2.63 -6.59 -11.11
C VAL A 115 2.99 -7.82 -10.29
N PHE A 116 2.10 -8.80 -10.21
CA PHE A 116 2.34 -10.05 -9.48
C PHE A 116 3.57 -10.82 -10.01
N ASP A 117 3.64 -11.04 -11.31
CA ASP A 117 4.76 -11.75 -11.94
C ASP A 117 6.08 -11.00 -11.78
N SER A 118 6.04 -9.67 -11.88
CA SER A 118 7.23 -8.82 -11.70
C SER A 118 7.71 -8.81 -10.25
N MET A 119 6.78 -8.82 -9.27
CA MET A 119 7.11 -8.95 -7.85
C MET A 119 7.79 -10.29 -7.57
N ARG A 120 7.27 -11.38 -8.16
CA ARG A 120 7.85 -12.73 -8.00
C ARG A 120 9.25 -12.86 -8.62
N LYS A 121 9.52 -12.12 -9.70
CA LYS A 121 10.84 -12.07 -10.36
C LYS A 121 11.83 -11.12 -9.67
N ASN A 122 11.37 -10.31 -8.71
CA ASN A 122 12.20 -9.27 -8.11
C ASN A 122 13.20 -9.87 -7.10
N PRO A 123 14.51 -9.56 -7.19
CA PRO A 123 15.50 -10.10 -6.24
C PRO A 123 15.29 -9.61 -4.80
N LYS A 124 14.59 -8.50 -4.59
CA LYS A 124 14.30 -7.92 -3.26
C LYS A 124 13.07 -8.50 -2.57
N VAL A 125 12.37 -9.43 -3.22
CA VAL A 125 11.11 -9.99 -2.71
C VAL A 125 11.20 -11.50 -2.74
N SER A 126 10.84 -12.14 -1.62
CA SER A 126 10.59 -13.58 -1.57
C SER A 126 9.09 -13.82 -1.65
N TYR A 127 8.69 -14.85 -2.38
CA TYR A 127 7.30 -15.27 -2.49
C TYR A 127 7.15 -16.73 -2.10
N ASP A 128 6.41 -16.97 -1.01
CA ASP A 128 6.28 -18.30 -0.41
C ASP A 128 5.04 -19.06 -0.95
N GLY A 129 4.49 -18.63 -2.09
CA GLY A 129 3.26 -19.19 -2.67
C GLY A 129 1.96 -18.61 -2.10
N LYS A 130 2.03 -17.85 -1.00
CA LYS A 130 0.89 -17.15 -0.39
C LYS A 130 1.21 -15.70 -0.04
N CYS A 131 2.36 -15.47 0.58
CA CYS A 131 2.77 -14.15 1.06
C CYS A 131 4.02 -13.67 0.33
N PHE A 132 4.16 -12.35 0.23
CA PHE A 132 5.37 -11.66 -0.18
C PHE A 132 6.10 -11.13 1.04
N SER A 133 7.38 -11.43 1.15
CA SER A 133 8.27 -10.93 2.21
C SER A 133 9.45 -10.19 1.60
N TYR A 134 9.97 -9.20 2.32
CA TYR A 134 11.18 -8.50 1.90
C TYR A 134 12.39 -9.43 2.00
N LYS A 135 13.22 -9.48 0.96
CA LYS A 135 14.47 -10.23 0.94
C LYS A 135 15.63 -9.25 0.76
N SER A 136 16.39 -9.02 1.82
CA SER A 136 17.63 -8.24 1.72
C SER A 136 18.69 -9.05 0.96
N LYS A 137 19.66 -8.35 0.38
CA LYS A 137 20.69 -8.95 -0.47
C LYS A 137 21.51 -10.05 0.22
N HIS A 138 21.69 -9.94 1.54
CA HIS A 138 22.49 -10.86 2.34
C HIS A 138 21.71 -11.59 3.45
N ASP A 139 20.40 -11.36 3.58
CA ASP A 139 19.50 -11.93 4.62
C ASP A 139 20.15 -12.05 6.00
N LEU A 140 20.88 -11.01 6.43
CA LEU A 140 21.54 -11.04 7.74
C LEU A 140 20.51 -10.86 8.83
N LYS A 141 20.33 -11.90 9.66
CA LYS A 141 19.46 -11.88 10.83
C LYS A 141 20.22 -11.66 12.13
N ASP A 142 21.48 -12.10 12.15
CA ASP A 142 22.30 -12.13 13.36
C ASP A 142 23.74 -11.66 13.13
N LYS A 143 24.36 -11.18 14.20
CA LYS A 143 25.78 -10.81 14.26
C LYS A 143 26.72 -11.94 13.82
N SER A 144 26.35 -13.20 14.07
CA SER A 144 27.10 -14.38 13.64
C SER A 144 27.13 -14.50 12.11
N GLN A 145 26.02 -14.22 11.43
CA GLN A 145 25.92 -14.22 9.97
C GLN A 145 26.70 -13.06 9.37
N LEU A 146 26.68 -11.89 10.03
CA LEU A 146 27.51 -10.74 9.65
C LEU A 146 29.01 -11.09 9.69
N LEU A 147 29.47 -11.81 10.73
CA LEU A 147 30.86 -12.26 10.83
C LEU A 147 31.26 -13.19 9.67
N VAL A 148 30.40 -14.14 9.34
CA VAL A 148 30.62 -15.05 8.20
C VAL A 148 30.66 -14.28 6.89
N LEU A 149 29.78 -13.28 6.72
CA LEU A 149 29.73 -12.46 5.53
C LEU A 149 31.02 -11.64 5.35
N ILE A 150 31.49 -10.99 6.43
CA ILE A 150 32.74 -10.21 6.42
C ILE A 150 33.95 -11.09 6.05
N ARG A 151 34.01 -12.32 6.58
CA ARG A 151 35.07 -13.28 6.23
C ARG A 151 35.01 -13.75 4.77
N LYS A 152 33.83 -13.78 4.16
CA LYS A 152 33.63 -14.19 2.76
C LYS A 152 33.92 -13.07 1.76
N PHE A 153 33.74 -11.82 2.15
CA PHE A 153 33.93 -10.64 1.30
C PHE A 153 35.05 -9.76 1.86
N PRO A 154 36.32 -10.15 1.68
CA PRO A 154 37.46 -9.35 2.16
C PRO A 154 37.54 -7.98 1.46
N GLU A 155 37.05 -7.88 0.23
CA GLU A 155 37.04 -6.64 -0.57
C GLU A 155 36.07 -5.56 -0.04
N GLY A 156 35.23 -5.89 0.94
CA GLY A 156 34.26 -4.96 1.51
C GLY A 156 32.82 -5.18 1.08
N ILE A 157 31.90 -4.54 1.81
CA ILE A 157 30.45 -4.61 1.61
C ILE A 157 29.88 -3.19 1.63
N ALA A 158 28.91 -2.91 0.77
CA ALA A 158 28.22 -1.62 0.78
C ALA A 158 27.43 -1.44 2.10
N VAL A 159 27.60 -0.30 2.76
CA VAL A 159 26.91 0.01 4.02
C VAL A 159 25.40 0.02 3.84
N ILE A 160 24.92 0.40 2.65
CA ILE A 160 23.50 0.41 2.30
C ILE A 160 22.92 -1.01 2.33
N ASP A 161 23.65 -1.99 1.79
CA ASP A 161 23.24 -3.41 1.80
C ASP A 161 23.26 -3.99 3.23
N LEU A 162 24.15 -3.49 4.10
CA LEU A 162 24.20 -3.85 5.51
C LEU A 162 23.02 -3.25 6.27
N LYS A 163 22.78 -1.94 6.15
CA LYS A 163 21.64 -1.21 6.74
C LYS A 163 20.31 -1.82 6.30
N ASP A 164 20.27 -2.33 5.08
CA ASP A 164 19.11 -3.03 4.55
C ASP A 164 18.85 -4.39 5.21
N ALA A 165 19.81 -5.00 5.89
CA ALA A 165 19.64 -6.32 6.49
C ALA A 165 18.92 -6.26 7.84
N TYR A 166 19.46 -5.54 8.83
CA TYR A 166 18.81 -5.32 10.12
C TYR A 166 19.25 -3.99 10.77
N PRO A 167 18.40 -3.36 11.61
CA PRO A 167 18.60 -1.97 12.05
C PRO A 167 19.89 -1.73 12.84
N ASN A 168 20.29 -2.70 13.66
CA ASN A 168 21.41 -2.58 14.61
C ASN A 168 22.77 -2.95 13.99
N VAL A 169 22.84 -3.20 12.68
CA VAL A 169 24.05 -3.67 12.01
C VAL A 169 25.22 -2.70 12.16
N ILE A 170 24.96 -1.39 12.17
CA ILE A 170 25.99 -0.36 12.32
C ILE A 170 26.52 -0.36 13.75
N ASP A 171 25.63 -0.46 14.74
CA ASP A 171 26.01 -0.53 16.15
C ASP A 171 26.81 -1.79 16.46
N ASP A 172 26.42 -2.94 15.89
CA ASP A 172 27.15 -4.20 16.01
C ASP A 172 28.54 -4.14 15.39
N LEU A 173 28.68 -3.42 14.26
CA LEU A 173 29.93 -3.25 13.54
C LEU A 173 30.85 -2.25 14.25
N GLN A 174 30.29 -1.16 14.80
CA GLN A 174 30.98 -0.17 15.60
C GLN A 174 31.43 -0.74 16.96
N ALA A 175 30.59 -1.55 17.61
CA ALA A 175 30.95 -2.29 18.82
C ALA A 175 32.15 -3.23 18.58
N ARG A 176 32.27 -3.80 17.37
CA ARG A 176 33.43 -4.62 16.98
C ARG A 176 34.68 -3.79 16.71
N GLN A 177 34.55 -2.64 16.06
CA GLN A 177 35.65 -1.70 15.87
C GLN A 177 36.22 -1.22 17.22
N PHE A 178 35.38 -1.13 18.25
CA PHE A 178 35.80 -0.75 19.60
C PHE A 178 36.47 -1.91 20.37
N LEU A 179 36.01 -3.15 20.18
CA LEU A 179 36.60 -4.34 20.82
C LEU A 179 37.85 -4.89 20.11
N SER A 180 38.06 -4.55 18.83
CA SER A 180 39.21 -5.00 18.04
C SER A 180 40.01 -3.76 17.62
N ARG A 181 41.17 -3.54 18.25
CA ARG A 181 42.13 -2.46 17.95
C ARG A 181 42.43 -2.29 16.42
N PRO A 182 42.96 -1.13 16.00
CA PRO A 182 42.39 -0.25 15.00
C PRO A 182 42.81 -0.60 13.56
N GLN A 183 41.97 -1.26 12.75
CA GLN A 183 42.25 -1.40 11.30
C GLN A 183 41.01 -1.42 10.38
N VAL A 184 39.82 -1.02 10.84
CA VAL A 184 38.70 -0.75 9.92
C VAL A 184 38.51 0.75 9.80
N GLN A 185 38.99 1.34 8.70
CA GLN A 185 38.85 2.76 8.45
C GLN A 185 37.53 3.03 7.73
N VAL A 186 36.52 3.48 8.47
CA VAL A 186 35.32 4.12 7.89
C VAL A 186 35.79 5.46 7.32
N ARG A 187 36.20 5.49 6.04
CA ARG A 187 36.51 6.76 5.37
C ARG A 187 35.20 7.50 5.12
N LYS A 188 34.92 8.54 5.91
CA LYS A 188 34.14 9.69 5.44
C LYS A 188 35.13 10.68 4.83
N PRO A 189 35.02 11.01 3.52
CA PRO A 189 34.69 12.40 3.20
C PRO A 189 33.92 12.62 1.89
N GLN A 190 33.13 13.71 1.91
CA GLN A 190 32.69 14.59 0.82
C GLN A 190 32.04 13.97 -0.43
N GLU A 191 30.72 14.24 -0.54
CA GLU A 191 29.94 14.20 -1.78
C GLU A 191 30.13 12.95 -2.65
N LEU A 192 29.38 11.89 -2.32
CA LEU A 192 28.59 11.03 -3.22
C LEU A 192 28.29 9.69 -2.52
N GLU A 193 27.27 9.72 -1.67
CA GLU A 193 26.27 8.69 -1.28
C GLU A 193 26.45 7.20 -1.67
N PHE A 194 27.65 6.61 -1.56
CA PHE A 194 27.83 5.15 -1.50
C PHE A 194 28.94 4.79 -0.51
N ASP A 195 28.62 4.77 0.78
CA ASP A 195 29.53 4.29 1.82
C ASP A 195 29.84 2.80 1.58
N PHE A 196 31.08 2.47 1.19
CA PHE A 196 31.60 1.09 1.17
C PHE A 196 32.41 0.85 2.45
N LEU A 197 32.11 -0.25 3.16
CA LEU A 197 32.94 -0.75 4.26
C LEU A 197 34.01 -1.67 3.68
N LEU A 198 35.26 -1.21 3.66
CA LEU A 198 36.43 -2.06 3.37
C LEU A 198 36.82 -2.83 4.64
N PHE A 199 37.01 -4.15 4.53
CA PHE A 199 37.47 -4.99 5.63
C PHE A 199 38.96 -5.31 5.40
N PHE A 200 39.86 -4.63 6.13
CA PHE A 200 41.30 -4.90 6.14
C PHE A 200 41.72 -5.73 7.35
#